data_AF-A0AA43EXT3-F1
#
_entry.id   AF-A0AA43EXT3-F1
#
_cell.length_a   1.000
_cell.length_b   1.000
_cell.length_c   1.000
_cell.angle_alpha   90.00
_cell.angle_beta   90.00
_cell.angle_gamma   90.00
#
_symmetry.space_group_name_H-M   'P 1'
#
loop_
_entity.id
_entity.type
_entity.pdbx_description
1 polymer ?
#
loop_
_entity_poly.entity_id
_entity_poly.type
_entity_poly.pdbx_seq_one_letter_code
_entity_poly.pdbx_strand_id
1 'polypeptide(L)' 'MGPVGSRIVGEVFIGLLKADKDSYLTVNKSWKLTLLSTKSGDFQITDLLTFAGVVHPLQ' A
#
# COMPACT_ATOMS: atom_id res chain seq x y z
N MET A 1 3.08 -18.51 -8.03
CA MET A 1 2.14 -18.25 -9.15
C MET A 1 2.87 -18.51 -10.45
N GLY A 2 2.26 -19.22 -11.40
CA GLY A 2 2.86 -19.41 -12.72
C GLY A 2 2.87 -18.13 -13.57
N PRO A 3 3.63 -18.09 -14.68
CA PRO A 3 3.80 -16.89 -15.52
C PRO A 3 2.50 -16.22 -16.01
N VAL A 4 1.47 -17.01 -16.30
CA VAL A 4 0.16 -16.51 -16.75
C VAL A 4 -0.63 -15.94 -15.58
N GLY A 5 -0.67 -16.66 -14.46
CA GLY A 5 -1.41 -16.24 -13.27
C GLY A 5 -0.89 -14.93 -12.68
N SER A 6 0.44 -14.74 -12.65
CA SER A 6 1.03 -13.48 -12.20
C SER A 6 0.70 -12.32 -13.15
N ARG A 7 0.70 -12.57 -14.46
CA ARG A 7 0.37 -11.55 -15.46
C ARG A 7 -1.08 -11.08 -15.36
N ILE A 8 -2.04 -12.01 -15.24
CA ILE A 8 -3.45 -11.66 -15.09
C ILE A 8 -3.66 -10.80 -13.85
N VAL A 9 -3.12 -11.23 -12.70
CA VAL A 9 -3.28 -10.48 -11.44
C VAL A 9 -2.63 -9.10 -11.54
N GLY A 10 -1.44 -8.99 -12.14
CA GLY A 10 -0.76 -7.71 -12.34
C GLY A 10 -1.55 -6.75 -13.24
N GLU A 11 -2.05 -7.23 -14.39
CA GLU A 11 -2.82 -6.42 -15.33
C GLU A 11 -4.14 -5.93 -14.72
N VAL A 12 -4.83 -6.77 -13.94
CA VAL A 12 -6.05 -6.38 -13.22
C VAL A 12 -5.75 -5.31 -12.16
N PHE A 13 -4.71 -5.49 -11.34
CA PHE A 13 -4.33 -4.50 -10.33
C PHE A 13 -4.00 -3.14 -10.95
N ILE A 14 -3.19 -3.13 -12.01
CA ILE A 14 -2.84 -1.91 -12.72
C ILE A 14 -4.08 -1.27 -13.37
N GLY A 15 -4.97 -2.09 -13.94
CA GLY A 15 -6.23 -1.63 -14.53
C GLY A 15 -7.13 -0.92 -13.51
N LEU A 16 -7.32 -1.53 -12.34
CA LEU A 16 -8.11 -0.95 -11.24
C LEU A 16 -7.53 0.40 -10.79
N LEU A 17 -6.22 0.45 -10.53
CA LEU A 17 -5.55 1.67 -10.05
C LEU A 17 -5.64 2.84 -11.04
N LYS A 18 -5.69 2.58 -12.34
CA LYS A 18 -5.79 3.60 -13.40
C LYS A 18 -7.23 3.98 -13.74
N ALA A 19 -8.17 3.04 -13.63
CA ALA A 19 -9.57 3.27 -13.97
C ALA A 19 -10.31 4.06 -12.87
N ASP A 20 -9.85 3.95 -11.63
CA ASP A 20 -10.40 4.70 -10.50
C ASP A 20 -9.96 6.17 -10.52
N LYS A 21 -10.95 7.08 -10.54
CA LYS A 21 -10.71 8.53 -10.56
C LYS A 21 -10.25 9.05 -9.20
N ASP A 22 -10.62 8.38 -8.13
CA ASP A 22 -10.29 8.74 -6.75
C ASP A 22 -9.01 8.05 -6.25
N SER A 23 -8.45 7.14 -7.06
CA SER A 23 -7.13 6.55 -6.81
C SER A 23 -6.08 7.64 -6.60
N TYR A 24 -5.24 7.48 -5.57
CA TYR A 24 -4.11 8.38 -5.29
C TYR A 24 -3.19 8.55 -6.50
N LEU A 25 -3.07 7.54 -7.38
CA LEU A 25 -2.32 7.64 -8.63
C LEU A 25 -2.91 8.69 -9.58
N THR A 26 -4.22 8.89 -9.55
CA THR A 26 -4.96 9.84 -10.36
C THR A 26 -5.03 11.21 -9.69
N VAL A 27 -5.44 11.27 -8.42
CA VAL A 27 -5.72 12.54 -7.71
C VAL A 27 -4.46 13.25 -7.24
N ASN A 28 -3.38 12.53 -6.89
CA ASN A 28 -2.12 13.12 -6.43
C ASN A 28 -0.93 12.18 -6.68
N LYS A 29 -0.34 12.30 -7.88
CA LYS A 29 0.80 11.48 -8.32
C LYS A 29 2.04 11.56 -7.43
N SER A 30 2.19 12.64 -6.67
CA SER A 30 3.32 12.85 -5.76
C SER A 30 2.96 12.59 -4.31
N TRP A 31 1.77 12.03 -4.05
CA TRP A 31 1.32 11.71 -2.71
C TRP A 31 2.33 10.78 -2.02
N LYS A 32 2.65 11.14 -0.78
CA LYS A 32 3.43 10.33 0.13
C LYS A 32 2.67 10.22 1.44
N LEU A 33 2.75 9.07 2.07
CA LEU A 33 2.13 8.87 3.36
C LEU A 33 2.77 9.80 4.40
N THR A 34 1.93 10.55 5.12
CA THR A 34 2.34 11.49 6.18
C THR A 34 2.38 10.83 7.55
N LEU A 35 1.94 9.58 7.66
CA LEU A 35 1.96 8.82 8.90
C LEU A 35 3.41 8.53 9.30
N LEU A 36 3.71 8.70 10.58
CA LEU A 36 5.03 8.43 11.14
C LEU A 36 5.37 6.97 10.89
N SER A 37 6.46 6.74 10.15
CA SER A 37 7.08 5.43 10.03
C SER A 37 8.37 5.40 10.84
N THR A 38 8.73 4.21 11.33
CA THR A 38 10.03 3.92 11.94
C THR A 38 11.20 4.32 11.02
N LYS A 39 11.01 4.32 9.69
CA LYS A 39 11.98 4.78 8.69
C LYS A 39 11.37 5.85 7.78
N SER A 40 12.05 6.98 7.67
CA SER A 40 11.58 8.09 6.82
C SER A 40 11.42 7.65 5.36
N GLY A 41 10.19 7.73 4.86
CA GLY A 41 9.83 7.34 3.49
C GLY A 41 9.55 5.85 3.27
N ASP A 42 9.69 5.00 4.29
CA ASP A 42 9.43 3.55 4.20
C ASP A 42 8.33 3.19 5.21
N PHE A 43 7.07 3.29 4.81
CA PHE A 43 5.96 2.91 5.69
C PHE A 43 5.62 1.43 5.54
N GLN A 44 5.58 0.71 6.65
CA GLN A 44 5.24 -0.70 6.69
C GLN A 44 3.87 -0.93 7.33
N ILE A 45 3.24 -2.07 7.01
CA ILE A 45 1.97 -2.46 7.63
C ILE A 45 2.12 -2.59 9.15
N THR A 46 3.30 -2.97 9.66
CA THR A 46 3.60 -3.01 11.09
C THR A 46 3.54 -1.63 11.75
N ASP A 47 3.95 -0.56 11.04
CA ASP A 47 3.80 0.81 11.54
C ASP A 47 2.32 1.19 11.65
N LEU A 48 1.48 0.76 10.68
CA LEU A 48 0.02 0.93 10.76
C LEU A 48 -0.57 0.22 11.97
N LEU A 49 -0.22 -1.05 12.19
CA LEU A 49 -0.76 -1.86 13.27
C LEU A 49 -0.31 -1.32 14.64
N THR A 50 0.93 -0.83 14.73
CA THR A 50 1.46 -0.19 15.94
C THR A 50 0.74 1.13 16.21
N PHE A 51 0.55 1.96 15.18
CA PHE A 51 -0.23 3.20 15.27
C PHE A 51 -1.69 2.93 15.69
N ALA A 52 -2.30 1.87 15.17
CA ALA A 52 -3.65 1.46 15.52
C ALA A 52 -3.76 0.81 16.91
N GLY A 53 -2.63 0.57 17.60
CA GLY A 53 -2.60 -0.01 18.96
C GLY A 53 -2.97 -1.50 19.03
N VAL A 54 -2.95 -2.23 17.91
CA VAL A 54 -3.35 -3.64 17.86
C VAL A 54 -2.19 -4.62 17.99
N VAL A 55 -0.94 -4.13 18.01
CA VAL A 55 0.25 -4.94 18.28
C VAL A 55 0.47 -4.96 19.79
N HIS A 56 0.19 -6.10 20.43
CA HIS A 56 0.54 -6.32 21.82
C HIS A 56 2.02 -6.73 21.92
N PRO A 57 2.81 -6.18 22.87
CA PRO A 57 4.17 -6.63 23.08
C PRO A 57 4.16 -8.10 23.50
N LEU A 58 5.03 -8.91 22.87
CA LEU A 58 5.24 -10.30 23.26
C LEU A 58 5.91 -10.28 24.65
N GLN A 59 5.17 -10.70 25.69
CA GLN A 59 5.68 -10.96 27.03
C GLN A 59 6.34 -12.33 27.13
#